data_AF-A0A2S8RY56-F1
#
_entry.id   AF-A0A2S8RY56-F1
#
_cell.length_a   1.000
_cell.length_b   1.000
_cell.length_c   1.000
_cell.angle_alpha   90.00
_cell.angle_beta   90.00
_cell.angle_gamma   90.00
#
_symmetry.space_group_name_H-M   'P 1'
#
loop_
_entity.id
_entity.type
_entity.pdbx_description
1 polymer ?
#
loop_
_entity_poly.entity_id
_entity_poly.type
_entity_poly.pdbx_seq_one_letter_code
_entity_poly.pdbx_strand_id
1 'polypeptide(L)'
;MRNPRPTCPNEACVNHTDAPADFYWKKGYRVTKHNGQKVPRYQCKTCLTSFCATRTKPHKQHHRPDLNRRILQMAVSGVTFRRMALILDCHPVTITRKIRYLARQAEAVHKDHLATIQTTYVMMDELETFMHSRMKQLSVPMVIRAKTGEVLAFDVARKPSNQPKGRTLYQWHVDERPKVMRRVLLRIRPALAPSATIATDGNASYRK
;
A
#
# COMPACT_ATOMS: atom_id res chain seq x y z
N MET A 1 -4.51 -18.81 9.60
CA MET A 1 -3.07 -18.50 9.49
C MET A 1 -2.37 -19.05 10.73
N ARG A 2 -1.47 -20.03 10.57
CA ARG A 2 -0.60 -20.47 11.68
C ARG A 2 0.25 -19.28 12.11
N ASN A 3 0.41 -19.04 13.41
CA ASN A 3 1.32 -17.99 13.87
C ASN A 3 2.73 -18.35 13.39
N PRO A 4 3.48 -17.40 12.81
CA PRO A 4 4.84 -17.65 12.38
C PRO A 4 5.69 -18.14 13.56
N ARG A 5 6.72 -18.94 13.27
CA ARG A 5 7.65 -19.42 14.28
C ARG A 5 8.21 -18.22 15.06
N PRO A 6 8.21 -18.27 16.41
CA PRO A 6 8.79 -17.20 17.21
C PRO A 6 10.26 -17.01 16.87
N THR A 7 10.71 -15.76 16.75
CA THR A 7 12.12 -15.37 16.62
C THR A 7 12.50 -14.45 17.78
N CYS A 8 13.76 -14.51 18.24
CA CYS A 8 14.23 -13.62 19.30
C CYS A 8 14.19 -12.18 18.80
N PRO A 9 13.66 -11.19 19.56
CA PRO A 9 13.61 -9.81 19.11
C PRO A 9 14.91 -9.02 19.32
N ASN A 10 15.90 -9.59 20.01
CA ASN A 10 17.15 -8.90 20.31
C ASN A 10 18.15 -9.15 19.18
N GLU A 11 18.45 -8.11 18.38
CA GLU A 11 19.34 -8.21 17.21
C GLU A 11 20.76 -8.65 17.55
N ALA A 12 21.24 -8.38 18.77
CA ALA A 12 22.55 -8.83 19.25
C ALA A 12 22.56 -10.29 19.73
N CYS A 13 21.43 -10.99 19.72
CA CYS A 13 21.33 -12.38 20.17
C CYS A 13 21.50 -13.35 19.00
N VAL A 14 22.27 -14.42 19.21
CA VAL A 14 22.44 -15.52 18.24
C VAL A 14 21.10 -16.09 17.78
N ASN A 15 20.13 -16.21 18.68
CA ASN A 15 18.78 -16.72 18.38
C ASN A 15 17.89 -15.71 17.62
N HIS A 16 18.40 -14.54 17.23
CA HIS A 16 17.68 -13.60 16.37
C HIS A 16 17.65 -14.08 14.92
N THR A 17 18.81 -14.51 14.44
CA THR A 17 19.05 -14.93 13.05
C THR A 17 18.91 -16.43 12.89
N ASP A 18 19.52 -17.23 13.78
CA ASP A 18 19.51 -18.69 13.70
C ASP A 18 19.04 -19.33 15.01
N ALA A 19 17.71 -19.34 15.18
CA ALA A 19 17.10 -19.85 16.40
C ALA A 19 16.86 -21.37 16.31
N PRO A 20 17.32 -22.19 17.27
CA PRO A 20 16.92 -23.61 17.37
C PRO A 20 15.43 -23.75 17.73
N ALA A 21 14.85 -24.95 17.64
CA ALA A 21 13.39 -25.14 17.81
C ALA A 21 12.88 -24.73 19.21
N ASP A 22 13.71 -24.93 20.23
CA ASP A 22 13.38 -24.82 21.64
C ASP A 22 14.07 -23.63 22.33
N PHE A 23 14.53 -22.62 21.59
CA PHE A 23 15.33 -21.49 22.10
C PHE A 23 14.62 -20.58 23.14
N TYR A 24 13.34 -20.83 23.46
CA TYR A 24 12.53 -19.99 24.31
C TYR A 24 11.72 -20.78 25.35
N TRP A 25 11.40 -20.13 26.48
CA TRP A 25 10.36 -20.57 27.41
C TRP A 25 9.03 -19.91 27.09
N LYS A 26 7.94 -20.66 27.21
CA LYS A 26 6.57 -20.11 27.13
C LYS A 26 6.13 -19.59 28.50
N LYS A 27 6.02 -18.28 28.65
CA LYS A 27 5.67 -17.58 29.90
C LYS A 27 4.19 -17.17 29.93
N GLY A 28 3.31 -18.13 29.69
CA GLY A 28 1.86 -17.92 29.73
C GLY A 28 1.32 -17.11 28.54
N TYR A 29 0.28 -16.32 28.80
CA TYR A 29 -0.49 -15.60 27.77
C TYR A 29 -0.81 -14.17 28.22
N ARG A 30 -1.01 -13.28 27.25
CA ARG A 30 -1.68 -11.98 27.43
C ARG A 30 -2.98 -11.95 26.64
N VAL A 31 -3.98 -11.22 27.12
CA VAL A 31 -5.26 -11.06 26.40
C VAL A 31 -5.22 -9.77 25.58
N THR A 32 -5.59 -9.83 24.30
CA THR A 32 -5.66 -8.64 23.43
C THR A 32 -6.94 -7.85 23.67
N LYS A 33 -6.81 -6.53 23.90
CA LYS A 33 -7.95 -5.64 24.19
C LYS A 33 -9.02 -5.57 23.08
N HIS A 34 -8.64 -5.73 21.82
CA HIS A 34 -9.54 -5.51 20.68
C HIS A 34 -10.41 -6.73 20.31
N ASN A 35 -10.02 -7.95 20.70
CA ASN A 35 -10.75 -9.17 20.34
C ASN A 35 -10.71 -10.28 21.40
N GLY A 36 -10.17 -10.00 22.60
CA GLY A 36 -10.14 -10.95 23.72
C GLY A 36 -9.27 -12.19 23.51
N GLN A 37 -8.48 -12.26 22.44
CA GLN A 37 -7.69 -13.46 22.15
C GLN A 37 -6.48 -13.61 23.06
N LYS A 38 -6.21 -14.84 23.50
CA LYS A 38 -5.01 -15.20 24.26
C LYS A 38 -3.80 -15.27 23.32
N VAL A 39 -2.84 -14.38 23.52
CA VAL A 39 -1.57 -14.34 22.78
C VAL A 39 -0.45 -14.90 23.65
N PRO A 40 0.25 -15.95 23.21
CA PRO A 40 1.38 -16.51 23.96
C PRO A 40 2.49 -15.49 24.20
N ARG A 41 3.09 -15.55 25.39
CA ARG A 41 4.32 -14.84 25.75
C ARG A 41 5.48 -15.82 25.78
N TYR A 42 6.64 -15.34 25.33
CA TYR A 42 7.87 -16.11 25.25
C TYR A 42 9.02 -15.34 25.91
N GLN A 43 10.04 -16.06 26.35
CA GLN A 43 11.30 -15.50 26.83
C GLN A 43 12.46 -16.29 26.22
N CYS A 44 13.41 -15.60 25.59
CA CYS A 44 14.61 -16.23 25.04
C CYS A 44 15.44 -16.88 26.17
N LYS A 45 15.91 -18.12 25.98
CA LYS A 45 16.77 -18.81 26.95
C LYS A 45 18.17 -18.19 27.04
N THR A 46 18.66 -17.59 25.95
CA THR A 46 20.02 -17.04 25.86
C THR A 46 20.12 -15.60 26.35
N CYS A 47 19.32 -14.68 25.80
CA CYS A 47 19.41 -13.26 26.14
C CYS A 47 18.30 -12.78 27.09
N LEU A 48 17.45 -13.69 27.58
CA LEU A 48 16.36 -13.43 28.53
C LEU A 48 15.29 -12.41 28.09
N THR A 49 15.37 -11.93 26.85
CA THR A 49 14.42 -10.95 26.30
C THR A 49 13.03 -11.57 26.17
N SER A 50 12.01 -10.85 26.67
CA SER A 50 10.61 -11.25 26.59
C SER A 50 9.94 -10.75 25.31
N PHE A 51 9.12 -11.59 24.69
CA PHE A 51 8.38 -11.25 23.48
C PHE A 51 7.05 -12.00 23.38
N CYS A 52 6.29 -11.76 22.31
CA CYS A 52 4.97 -12.36 22.10
C CYS A 52 4.78 -12.76 20.64
N ALA A 53 3.89 -13.73 20.39
CA ALA A 53 3.62 -14.23 19.03
C ALA A 53 3.14 -13.14 18.04
N THR A 54 2.58 -12.04 18.54
CA THR A 54 2.12 -10.92 17.70
C THR A 54 3.22 -9.93 17.31
N ARG A 55 4.46 -10.10 17.80
CA ARG A 55 5.57 -9.16 17.55
C ARG A 55 5.97 -9.09 16.09
N THR A 56 5.91 -10.21 15.39
CA THR A 56 6.25 -10.33 13.96
C THR A 56 5.09 -9.94 13.04
N LYS A 57 3.90 -9.64 13.58
CA LYS A 57 2.76 -9.25 12.75
C LYS A 57 2.96 -7.82 12.19
N PRO A 58 2.55 -7.55 10.92
CA PRO A 58 2.69 -6.23 10.31
C PRO A 58 1.98 -5.08 11.04
N HIS A 59 0.90 -5.39 11.77
CA HIS A 59 0.12 -4.41 12.55
C HIS A 59 0.50 -4.40 14.03
N LYS A 60 1.74 -4.80 14.37
CA LYS A 60 2.25 -4.69 15.74
C LYS A 60 2.04 -3.26 16.26
N GLN A 61 1.67 -3.13 17.54
CA GLN A 61 1.39 -1.84 18.22
C GLN A 61 0.13 -1.09 17.75
N HIS A 62 -0.65 -1.62 16.81
CA HIS A 62 -1.94 -1.02 16.50
C HIS A 62 -2.91 -1.23 17.67
N HIS A 63 -3.54 -0.16 18.16
CA HIS A 63 -4.54 -0.24 19.22
C HIS A 63 -5.84 -0.92 18.74
N ARG A 64 -6.24 -0.65 17.49
CA ARG A 64 -7.50 -1.12 16.89
C ARG A 64 -7.28 -1.89 15.57
N PRO A 65 -6.50 -2.99 15.53
CA PRO A 65 -6.23 -3.72 14.29
C PRO A 65 -7.50 -4.39 13.69
N ASP A 66 -8.52 -4.62 14.52
CA ASP A 66 -9.86 -5.08 14.15
C ASP A 66 -10.50 -4.24 13.02
N LEU A 67 -10.27 -2.92 13.02
CA LEU A 67 -10.84 -2.02 12.02
C LEU A 67 -10.23 -2.15 10.63
N ASN A 68 -9.02 -2.72 10.50
CA ASN A 68 -8.28 -2.69 9.23
C ASN A 68 -9.05 -3.37 8.09
N ARG A 69 -9.64 -4.54 8.35
CA ARG A 69 -10.41 -5.29 7.33
C ARG A 69 -11.63 -4.50 6.88
N ARG A 70 -12.40 -3.95 7.82
CA ARG A 70 -13.64 -3.20 7.52
C ARG A 70 -13.35 -1.90 6.79
N ILE A 71 -12.27 -1.20 7.16
CA ILE A 71 -11.82 0.01 6.45
C ILE A 71 -11.39 -0.31 5.03
N LEU A 72 -10.64 -1.40 4.81
CA LEU A 72 -10.24 -1.80 3.46
C LEU A 72 -11.47 -2.04 2.57
N GLN A 73 -12.43 -2.83 3.05
CA GLN A 73 -13.68 -3.13 2.33
C GLN A 73 -14.47 -1.88 1.98
N MET A 74 -14.64 -0.96 2.94
CA MET A 74 -15.33 0.30 2.70
C MET A 74 -14.57 1.21 1.72
N ALA A 75 -13.24 1.20 1.74
CA ALA A 75 -12.42 2.06 0.89
C ALA A 75 -12.52 1.64 -0.57
N VAL A 76 -12.43 0.33 -0.85
CA VAL A 76 -12.63 -0.19 -2.20
C VAL A 76 -14.08 -0.05 -2.68
N SER A 77 -15.03 0.09 -1.75
CA SER A 77 -16.45 0.35 -2.06
C SER A 77 -16.78 1.84 -2.22
N GLY A 78 -15.78 2.74 -2.22
CA GLY A 78 -16.00 4.17 -2.43
C GLY A 78 -16.62 4.93 -1.24
N VAL A 79 -16.62 4.36 -0.03
CA VAL A 79 -17.17 5.05 1.15
C VAL A 79 -16.22 6.18 1.57
N THR A 80 -16.78 7.36 1.84
CA THR A 80 -15.97 8.51 2.28
C THR A 80 -15.40 8.32 3.68
N PHE A 81 -14.23 8.90 3.98
CA PHE A 81 -13.59 8.74 5.29
C PHE A 81 -14.46 9.26 6.45
N ARG A 82 -15.26 10.31 6.20
CA ARG A 82 -16.24 10.81 7.17
C ARG A 82 -17.32 9.77 7.46
N ARG A 83 -17.87 9.14 6.41
CA ARG A 83 -18.90 8.10 6.58
C ARG A 83 -18.33 6.86 7.25
N MET A 84 -17.10 6.46 6.92
CA MET A 84 -16.40 5.37 7.62
C MET A 84 -16.24 5.67 9.11
N ALA A 85 -15.82 6.89 9.47
CA ALA A 85 -15.64 7.29 10.87
C ALA A 85 -16.93 7.13 11.68
N LEU A 86 -18.08 7.51 11.10
CA LEU A 86 -19.40 7.35 11.70
C LEU A 86 -19.80 5.86 11.82
N ILE A 87 -19.62 5.07 10.76
CA ILE A 87 -19.98 3.63 10.75
C ILE A 87 -19.12 2.81 11.72
N LEU A 88 -17.86 3.21 11.91
CA LEU A 88 -16.90 2.49 12.76
C LEU A 88 -16.81 3.03 14.18
N ASP A 89 -17.56 4.10 14.48
CA ASP A 89 -17.49 4.83 15.73
C ASP A 89 -16.02 5.11 16.14
N CYS A 90 -15.32 5.84 15.28
CA CYS A 90 -13.93 6.18 15.54
C CYS A 90 -13.56 7.55 14.97
N HIS A 91 -12.52 8.15 15.53
CA HIS A 91 -12.05 9.46 15.08
C HIS A 91 -11.59 9.42 13.60
N PRO A 92 -11.91 10.42 12.76
CA PRO A 92 -11.52 10.44 11.34
C PRO A 92 -10.01 10.28 11.10
N VAL A 93 -9.17 10.82 11.99
CA VAL A 93 -7.71 10.64 11.93
C VAL A 93 -7.32 9.15 12.03
N THR A 94 -8.06 8.34 12.78
CA THR A 94 -7.84 6.89 12.85
C THR A 94 -8.09 6.24 11.50
N ILE A 95 -9.13 6.65 10.77
CA ILE A 95 -9.39 6.19 9.39
C ILE A 95 -8.21 6.55 8.50
N THR A 96 -7.79 7.82 8.46
CA THR A 96 -6.69 8.28 7.59
C THR A 96 -5.38 7.54 7.87
N ARG A 97 -5.03 7.33 9.16
CA ARG A 97 -3.83 6.55 9.54
C ARG A 97 -3.91 5.10 9.06
N LYS A 98 -5.09 4.50 9.14
CA LYS A 98 -5.32 3.12 8.69
C LYS A 98 -5.31 2.98 7.18
N ILE A 99 -5.88 3.93 6.44
CA ILE A 99 -5.79 3.97 4.98
C ILE A 99 -4.33 4.04 4.53
N ARG A 100 -3.50 4.92 5.13
CA ARG A 100 -2.06 4.98 4.83
C ARG A 100 -1.32 3.68 5.13
N TYR A 101 -1.68 3.00 6.21
CA TYR A 101 -1.13 1.68 6.52
C TYR A 101 -1.54 0.65 5.47
N LEU A 102 -2.83 0.55 5.15
CA LEU A 102 -3.36 -0.40 4.17
C LEU A 102 -2.81 -0.14 2.76
N ALA A 103 -2.63 1.12 2.36
CA ALA A 103 -2.00 1.49 1.10
C ALA A 103 -0.58 0.91 1.00
N ARG A 104 0.27 1.08 2.04
CA ARG A 104 1.60 0.48 2.08
C ARG A 104 1.59 -1.05 2.03
N GLN A 105 0.60 -1.69 2.64
CA GLN A 105 0.46 -3.14 2.55
C GLN A 105 0.04 -3.58 1.13
N ALA A 106 -0.88 -2.85 0.50
CA ALA A 106 -1.31 -3.11 -0.87
C ALA A 106 -0.15 -2.90 -1.85
N GLU A 107 0.65 -1.85 -1.69
CA GLU A 107 1.86 -1.61 -2.50
C GLU A 107 2.87 -2.75 -2.39
N ALA A 108 3.10 -3.28 -1.18
CA ALA A 108 4.00 -4.41 -0.98
C ALA A 108 3.49 -5.68 -1.69
N VAL A 109 2.22 -6.03 -1.49
CA VAL A 109 1.58 -7.18 -2.16
C VAL A 109 1.58 -7.02 -3.67
N HIS A 110 1.27 -5.81 -4.16
CA HIS A 110 1.27 -5.50 -5.59
C HIS A 110 2.67 -5.60 -6.21
N LYS A 111 3.70 -5.14 -5.51
CA LYS A 111 5.09 -5.25 -5.94
C LYS A 111 5.51 -6.71 -6.09
N ASP A 112 5.17 -7.56 -5.12
CA ASP A 112 5.48 -8.99 -5.17
C ASP A 112 4.71 -9.66 -6.32
N HIS A 113 3.45 -9.30 -6.50
CA HIS A 113 2.60 -9.79 -7.59
C HIS A 113 3.13 -9.39 -8.97
N LEU A 114 3.58 -8.15 -9.15
CA LEU A 114 4.19 -7.67 -10.40
C LEU A 114 5.41 -8.51 -10.83
N ALA A 115 6.19 -9.02 -9.88
CA ALA A 115 7.34 -9.88 -10.18
C ALA A 115 6.94 -11.28 -10.68
N THR A 116 5.68 -11.69 -10.49
CA THR A 116 5.16 -12.97 -10.99
C THR A 116 4.55 -12.86 -12.40
N ILE A 117 4.36 -11.65 -12.89
CA ILE A 117 3.72 -11.38 -14.16
C ILE A 117 4.78 -11.31 -15.26
N GLN A 118 4.44 -11.86 -16.42
CA GLN A 118 5.21 -11.63 -17.63
C GLN A 118 4.22 -11.38 -18.78
N THR A 119 4.15 -10.15 -19.27
CA THR A 119 3.23 -9.77 -20.36
C THR A 119 3.96 -9.16 -21.54
N THR A 120 3.51 -9.50 -22.75
CA THR A 120 4.03 -8.97 -24.02
C THR A 120 3.21 -7.80 -24.55
N TYR A 121 2.04 -7.52 -23.99
CA TYR A 121 1.16 -6.45 -24.47
C TYR A 121 0.45 -5.76 -23.32
N VAL A 122 0.58 -4.44 -23.27
CA VAL A 122 -0.07 -3.57 -22.29
C VAL A 122 -0.68 -2.37 -22.99
N MET A 123 -1.74 -1.84 -22.40
CA MET A 123 -2.37 -0.58 -22.84
C MET A 123 -2.12 0.47 -21.77
N MET A 124 -1.88 1.69 -22.21
CA MET A 124 -1.73 2.83 -21.33
C MET A 124 -2.70 3.94 -21.73
N ASP A 125 -3.34 4.52 -20.73
CA ASP A 125 -4.30 5.61 -20.87
C ASP A 125 -4.12 6.60 -19.70
N GLU A 126 -4.66 7.81 -19.84
CA GLU A 126 -4.64 8.87 -18.83
C GLU A 126 -6.07 9.26 -18.42
N LEU A 127 -6.39 9.11 -17.13
CA LEU A 127 -7.63 9.68 -16.57
C LEU A 127 -7.39 11.14 -16.14
N GLU A 128 -8.14 12.07 -16.72
CA GLU A 128 -8.15 13.46 -16.26
C GLU A 128 -9.14 13.70 -15.12
N THR A 129 -8.67 14.28 -14.03
CA THR A 129 -9.50 14.57 -12.85
C THR A 129 -9.02 15.84 -12.13
N PHE A 130 -9.46 16.08 -10.91
CA PHE A 130 -9.09 17.26 -10.14
C PHE A 130 -9.03 16.98 -8.63
N MET A 131 -8.24 17.79 -7.93
CA MET A 131 -8.16 17.74 -6.46
C MET A 131 -8.91 18.92 -5.85
N HIS A 132 -9.99 18.65 -5.13
CA HIS A 132 -10.83 19.62 -4.40
C HIS A 132 -11.58 20.65 -5.29
N SER A 133 -10.98 21.13 -6.37
CA SER A 133 -11.56 22.09 -7.31
C SER A 133 -11.15 21.77 -8.73
N ARG A 134 -12.04 21.97 -9.72
CA ARG A 134 -11.77 21.78 -11.16
C ARG A 134 -10.57 22.58 -11.67
N MET A 135 -10.19 23.63 -10.94
CA MET A 135 -9.01 24.45 -11.24
C MET A 135 -7.67 23.77 -10.89
N LYS A 136 -7.67 22.77 -10.00
CA LYS A 136 -6.47 21.99 -9.61
C LYS A 136 -6.48 20.64 -10.32
N GLN A 137 -6.23 20.70 -11.63
CA GLN A 137 -6.32 19.54 -12.53
C GLN A 137 -5.21 18.51 -12.26
N LEU A 138 -5.58 17.25 -12.38
CA LEU A 138 -4.72 16.09 -12.24
C LEU A 138 -4.85 15.22 -13.49
N SER A 139 -3.77 14.54 -13.85
CA SER A 139 -3.79 13.40 -14.76
C SER A 139 -3.37 12.16 -13.98
N VAL A 140 -4.04 11.04 -14.23
CA VAL A 140 -3.75 9.75 -13.63
C VAL A 140 -3.40 8.78 -14.74
N PRO A 141 -2.12 8.74 -15.17
CA PRO A 141 -1.65 7.71 -16.09
C PRO A 141 -1.80 6.33 -15.46
N MET A 142 -2.32 5.40 -16.25
CA MET A 142 -2.57 4.02 -15.85
C MET A 142 -2.16 3.06 -16.96
N VAL A 143 -1.48 1.98 -16.56
CA VAL A 143 -1.12 0.88 -17.45
C VAL A 143 -1.89 -0.37 -17.04
N ILE A 144 -2.54 -0.99 -18.01
CA ILE A 144 -3.30 -2.23 -17.84
C ILE A 144 -2.78 -3.33 -18.74
N ARG A 145 -3.01 -4.58 -18.34
CA ARG A 145 -2.84 -5.73 -19.24
C ARG A 145 -4.07 -5.84 -20.14
N ALA A 146 -3.87 -5.68 -21.44
CA ALA A 146 -4.98 -5.58 -22.41
C ALA A 146 -5.97 -6.75 -22.35
N LYS A 147 -5.46 -7.99 -22.17
CA LYS A 147 -6.31 -9.19 -22.17
C LYS A 147 -7.15 -9.36 -20.90
N THR A 148 -6.67 -8.89 -19.76
CA THR A 148 -7.29 -9.18 -18.45
C THR A 148 -7.91 -7.94 -17.79
N GLY A 149 -7.60 -6.75 -18.27
CA GLY A 149 -7.97 -5.49 -17.60
C GLY A 149 -7.22 -5.25 -16.29
N GLU A 150 -6.22 -6.08 -15.97
CA GLU A 150 -5.49 -5.97 -14.73
C GLU A 150 -4.60 -4.73 -14.71
N VAL A 151 -4.76 -3.89 -13.68
CA VAL A 151 -3.96 -2.68 -13.50
C VAL A 151 -2.56 -3.03 -13.03
N LEU A 152 -1.55 -2.71 -13.84
CA LEU A 152 -0.15 -2.98 -13.54
C LEU A 152 0.49 -1.83 -12.75
N ALA A 153 0.17 -0.59 -13.12
CA ALA A 153 0.59 0.58 -12.37
C ALA A 153 -0.29 1.77 -12.71
N PHE A 154 -0.43 2.68 -11.75
CA PHE A 154 -0.95 4.02 -11.97
C PHE A 154 -0.21 4.98 -11.04
N ASP A 155 -0.31 6.26 -11.34
CA ASP A 155 0.18 7.31 -10.46
C ASP A 155 -0.50 8.64 -10.77
N VAL A 156 -0.29 9.67 -9.95
CA VAL A 156 -0.96 10.95 -10.08
C VAL A 156 0.05 12.03 -10.46
N ALA A 157 -0.28 12.78 -11.51
CA ALA A 157 0.47 13.92 -12.00
C ALA A 157 -0.35 15.20 -11.85
N ARG A 158 0.29 16.30 -11.44
CA ARG A 158 -0.29 17.62 -11.66
C ARG A 158 -0.33 17.93 -13.15
N LYS A 159 -1.49 18.38 -13.63
CA LYS A 159 -1.69 18.90 -14.97
C LYS A 159 -1.87 20.43 -14.87
N PRO A 160 -1.24 21.25 -15.72
CA PRO A 160 -1.44 22.69 -15.71
C PRO A 160 -2.92 23.02 -15.90
N SER A 161 -3.44 23.96 -15.12
CA SER A 161 -4.85 24.33 -15.20
C SER A 161 -5.15 24.94 -16.56
N ASN A 162 -6.21 24.47 -17.21
CA ASN A 162 -6.79 25.13 -18.39
C ASN A 162 -7.62 26.37 -18.02
N GLN A 163 -7.88 26.62 -16.73
CA GLN A 163 -8.65 27.78 -16.26
C GLN A 163 -7.72 28.91 -15.78
N PRO A 164 -7.98 30.18 -16.17
CA PRO A 164 -7.18 31.32 -15.72
C PRO A 164 -7.09 31.43 -14.20
N LYS A 165 -8.21 31.21 -13.49
CA LYS A 165 -8.23 31.22 -12.02
C LYS A 165 -7.38 30.11 -11.39
N GLY A 166 -7.24 28.95 -12.04
CA GLY A 166 -6.36 27.90 -11.54
C GLY A 166 -4.89 28.26 -11.61
N ARG A 167 -4.53 29.02 -12.65
CA ARG A 167 -3.20 29.61 -12.81
C ARG A 167 -2.98 30.71 -11.77
N THR A 168 -3.83 31.72 -11.70
CA THR A 168 -3.58 32.88 -10.83
C THR A 168 -3.80 32.61 -9.34
N LEU A 169 -4.92 31.98 -8.96
CA LEU A 169 -5.26 31.77 -7.55
C LEU A 169 -4.52 30.60 -6.92
N TYR A 170 -4.45 29.47 -7.64
CA TYR A 170 -3.87 28.22 -7.11
C TYR A 170 -2.45 27.94 -7.59
N GLN A 171 -1.88 28.80 -8.44
CA GLN A 171 -0.52 28.65 -8.97
C GLN A 171 -0.33 27.26 -9.61
N TRP A 172 -1.35 26.79 -10.33
CA TRP A 172 -1.43 25.43 -10.83
C TRP A 172 -0.87 25.30 -12.25
N HIS A 173 0.43 25.57 -12.39
CA HIS A 173 1.12 25.67 -13.69
C HIS A 173 2.02 24.48 -14.04
N VAL A 174 2.41 23.68 -13.05
CA VAL A 174 3.40 22.61 -13.24
C VAL A 174 2.79 21.45 -14.02
N ASP A 175 3.47 21.01 -15.08
CA ASP A 175 3.18 19.76 -15.76
C ASP A 175 4.09 18.65 -15.26
N GLU A 176 3.54 17.73 -14.47
CA GLU A 176 4.26 16.57 -13.95
C GLU A 176 4.07 15.31 -14.81
N ARG A 177 3.22 15.36 -15.84
CA ARG A 177 2.84 14.17 -16.62
C ARG A 177 4.05 13.44 -17.20
N PRO A 178 5.04 14.09 -17.86
CA PRO A 178 6.19 13.36 -18.41
C PRO A 178 7.01 12.62 -17.34
N LYS A 179 7.19 13.25 -16.18
CA LYS A 179 7.93 12.67 -15.04
C LYS A 179 7.19 11.48 -14.44
N VAL A 180 5.89 11.64 -14.22
CA VAL A 180 5.04 10.60 -13.62
C VAL A 180 4.87 9.43 -14.58
N MET A 181 4.72 9.70 -15.88
CA MET A 181 4.63 8.67 -16.91
C MET A 181 5.87 7.78 -16.93
N ARG A 182 7.05 8.39 -16.96
CA ARG A 182 8.31 7.65 -16.88
C ARG A 182 8.36 6.79 -15.62
N ARG A 183 7.87 7.30 -14.48
CA ARG A 183 7.81 6.55 -13.22
C ARG A 183 6.87 5.34 -13.30
N VAL A 184 5.69 5.49 -13.91
CA VAL A 184 4.72 4.39 -14.13
C VAL A 184 5.34 3.31 -15.02
N LEU A 185 5.95 3.70 -16.15
CA LEU A 185 6.61 2.76 -17.07
C LEU A 185 7.78 2.03 -16.42
N LEU A 186 8.57 2.71 -15.59
CA LEU A 186 9.65 2.06 -14.85
C LEU A 186 9.14 1.07 -13.80
N ARG A 187 7.97 1.33 -13.18
CA ARG A 187 7.38 0.42 -12.18
C ARG A 187 6.89 -0.89 -12.78
N ILE A 188 6.39 -0.88 -14.02
CA ILE A 188 5.88 -2.09 -14.68
C ILE A 188 6.99 -2.92 -15.33
N ARG A 189 8.22 -2.39 -15.43
CA ARG A 189 9.35 -3.08 -16.09
C ARG A 189 9.54 -4.53 -15.63
N PRO A 190 9.45 -4.89 -14.33
CA PRO A 190 9.58 -6.28 -13.89
C PRO A 190 8.50 -7.22 -14.46
N ALA A 191 7.34 -6.67 -14.86
CA ALA A 191 6.21 -7.42 -15.39
C ALA A 191 6.22 -7.52 -16.93
N LEU A 192 7.13 -6.81 -17.62
CA LEU A 192 7.20 -6.77 -19.09
C LEU A 192 8.18 -7.83 -19.63
N ALA A 193 7.78 -8.52 -20.69
CA ALA A 193 8.70 -9.31 -21.50
C ALA A 193 9.68 -8.40 -22.29
N PRO A 194 10.87 -8.89 -22.70
CA PRO A 194 11.89 -8.08 -23.38
C PRO A 194 11.41 -7.32 -24.62
N SER A 195 10.46 -7.89 -25.37
CA SER A 195 9.88 -7.30 -26.58
C SER A 195 8.42 -6.90 -26.39
N ALA A 196 8.04 -6.48 -25.18
CA ALA A 196 6.66 -6.11 -24.89
C ALA A 196 6.24 -4.83 -25.64
N THR A 197 5.04 -4.84 -26.20
CA THR A 197 4.39 -3.70 -26.84
C THR A 197 3.58 -2.91 -25.83
N ILE A 198 3.76 -1.59 -25.84
CA ILE A 198 2.96 -0.65 -25.06
C ILE A 198 2.11 0.14 -26.07
N ALA A 199 0.80 -0.10 -26.05
CA ALA A 199 -0.15 0.63 -26.88
C ALA A 199 -0.69 1.85 -26.12
N THR A 200 -0.77 2.98 -26.79
CA THR A 200 -1.33 4.24 -26.25
C THR A 200 -2.27 4.87 -27.28
N ASP A 201 -3.11 5.81 -26.84
CA ASP A 201 -3.99 6.61 -27.70
C ASP A 201 -3.24 7.68 -28.53
N GLY A 202 -1.90 7.71 -28.47
CA GLY A 202 -1.08 8.62 -29.28
C GLY A 202 -1.08 10.07 -28.83
N ASN A 203 -1.55 10.35 -27.60
CA ASN A 203 -1.55 11.70 -27.02
C ASN A 203 -0.14 12.34 -27.04
N ALA A 204 -0.07 13.63 -27.37
CA ALA A 204 1.17 14.41 -27.48
C ALA A 204 1.96 14.50 -26.15
N SER A 205 1.35 14.18 -25.00
CA SER A 205 2.03 14.07 -23.71
C SER A 205 3.03 12.90 -23.64
N TYR A 206 2.88 11.89 -24.51
CA TYR A 206 3.83 10.79 -24.62
C TYR A 206 4.99 11.22 -25.52
N ARG A 207 6.22 11.17 -25.00
CA ARG A 207 7.39 11.28 -25.86
C ARG A 207 7.38 10.08 -26.81
N LYS A 208 7.37 10.34 -28.11
CA LYS A 208 7.60 9.36 -29.16
C LYS A 208 8.99 8.74 -29.01
#